data_AF-A0AB37J3W5-F1
#
_entry.id   AF-A0AB37J3W5-F1
#
_cell.length_a   1.000
_cell.length_b   1.000
_cell.length_c   1.000
_cell.angle_alpha   90.00
_cell.angle_beta   90.00
_cell.angle_gamma   90.00
#
_symmetry.space_group_name_H-M   'P 1'
#
loop_
_entity.id
_entity.type
_entity.pdbx_description
1 polymer ?
#
loop_
_entity_poly.entity_id
_entity_poly.type
_entity_poly.pdbx_seq_one_letter_code
_entity_poly.pdbx_strand_id
1 'polypeptide(L)'
;MVEREKNISVLKGIPFKIEAASLVESLRIRAGSEEETTFRELVENARETANPKAIYRTCFVDCVNNDEVTIEGVRFESRLLSKKLHSVGRVFPFVITSGRELYEFPLDRTDFLKIFLWDSVLEHILHEAAGFLRSEISRNNLIENLVWMSPGSGDAEIWALQQQKELFSLIGNVKEEIGVELNESLLMIPTKSISGIAFQSEKDYRSCMVCRRVNCHYRSAPYDRKLRNSLE
;
A
#
# COMPACT_ATOMS: atom_id res chain seq x y z
N MET A 1 3.80 -13.16 -32.94
CA MET A 1 3.13 -13.18 -31.62
C MET A 1 4.21 -12.96 -30.58
N VAL A 2 4.17 -11.86 -29.83
CA VAL A 2 5.18 -11.59 -28.79
C VAL A 2 4.57 -12.06 -27.47
N GLU A 3 5.08 -13.15 -26.93
CA GLU A 3 4.74 -13.62 -25.58
C GLU A 3 5.20 -12.55 -24.56
N ARG A 4 4.22 -11.92 -23.91
CA ARG A 4 4.40 -10.83 -22.92
C ARG A 4 4.63 -11.41 -21.52
N GLU A 5 5.64 -12.24 -21.32
CA GLU A 5 6.02 -12.72 -19.98
C GLU A 5 6.91 -11.72 -19.19
N LYS A 6 7.24 -10.54 -19.74
CA LYS A 6 8.24 -9.60 -19.17
C LYS A 6 7.70 -8.41 -18.36
N ASN A 7 6.42 -8.37 -18.01
CA ASN A 7 5.83 -7.15 -17.42
C ASN A 7 5.69 -7.17 -15.89
N ILE A 8 6.06 -8.26 -15.21
CA ILE A 8 5.95 -8.38 -13.76
C ILE A 8 7.31 -8.22 -13.08
N SER A 9 7.33 -7.52 -11.95
CA SER A 9 8.52 -7.30 -11.14
C SER A 9 8.21 -7.71 -9.71
N VAL A 10 9.03 -8.61 -9.17
CA VAL A 10 8.93 -9.10 -7.80
C VAL A 10 10.18 -8.67 -7.04
N LEU A 11 9.98 -7.93 -5.97
CA LEU A 11 11.02 -7.44 -5.07
C LEU A 11 10.91 -8.25 -3.77
N LYS A 12 11.97 -8.97 -3.41
CA LYS A 12 12.06 -9.75 -2.16
C LYS A 12 13.22 -9.19 -1.33
N GLY A 13 13.09 -9.17 -0.01
CA GLY A 13 14.10 -8.60 0.88
C GLY A 13 14.32 -7.10 0.64
N ILE A 14 13.24 -6.33 0.48
CA ILE A 14 13.34 -4.88 0.28
C ILE A 14 14.08 -4.26 1.48
N PRO A 15 15.14 -3.45 1.24
CA PRO A 15 15.87 -2.80 2.32
C PRO A 15 14.97 -1.89 3.15
N PHE A 16 15.13 -1.94 4.46
CA PHE A 16 14.42 -1.09 5.41
C PHE A 16 15.36 -0.64 6.52
N LYS A 17 15.04 0.49 7.17
CA LYS A 17 15.76 0.97 8.35
C LYS A 17 14.78 1.23 9.47
N ILE A 18 15.17 0.84 10.69
CA ILE A 18 14.39 1.10 11.90
C ILE A 18 15.24 1.95 12.83
N GLU A 19 14.93 3.25 12.86
CA GLU A 19 15.50 4.20 13.82
C GLU A 19 14.72 4.13 15.13
N ALA A 20 15.09 3.18 15.99
CA ALA A 20 14.34 2.87 17.21
C ALA A 20 14.09 4.11 18.09
N ALA A 21 15.05 5.03 18.19
CA ALA A 21 14.89 6.26 18.97
C ALA A 21 13.76 7.16 18.43
N SER A 22 13.65 7.29 17.10
CA SER A 22 12.59 8.07 16.47
C SER A 22 11.20 7.44 16.69
N LEU A 23 11.12 6.11 16.72
CA LEU A 23 9.86 5.42 17.01
C LEU A 23 9.48 5.49 18.49
N VAL A 24 10.44 5.40 19.41
CA VAL A 24 10.21 5.63 20.84
C VAL A 24 9.62 7.02 21.07
N GLU A 25 10.18 8.05 20.42
CA GLU A 25 9.67 9.41 20.51
C GLU A 25 8.26 9.56 19.91
N SER A 26 8.03 9.01 18.71
CA SER A 26 6.73 9.12 18.03
C SER A 26 5.61 8.37 18.77
N LEU A 27 5.94 7.23 19.38
CA LEU A 27 5.05 6.44 20.23
C LEU A 27 4.94 7.02 21.65
N ARG A 28 5.70 8.08 21.97
CA ARG A 28 5.73 8.75 23.28
C ARG A 28 6.07 7.79 24.42
N ILE A 29 6.95 6.83 24.16
CA ILE A 29 7.46 5.89 25.15
C ILE A 29 8.43 6.66 26.08
N ARG A 30 8.28 6.45 27.38
CA ARG A 30 9.10 7.14 28.38
C ARG A 30 10.53 6.58 28.37
N ALA A 31 11.52 7.46 28.33
CA ALA A 31 12.92 7.07 28.42
C ALA A 31 13.24 6.31 29.72
N GLY A 32 13.94 5.18 29.59
CA GLY A 32 14.35 4.29 30.68
C GLY A 32 13.23 3.42 31.27
N SER A 33 12.06 3.36 30.63
CA SER A 33 10.94 2.55 31.10
C SER A 33 11.01 1.09 30.64
N GLU A 34 10.19 0.23 31.25
CA GLU A 34 10.07 -1.18 30.85
C GLU A 34 9.51 -1.30 29.42
N GLU A 35 8.62 -0.38 29.03
CA GLU A 35 8.06 -0.30 27.68
C GLU A 35 9.12 0.02 26.63
N GLU A 36 10.10 0.87 26.96
CA GLU A 36 11.22 1.14 26.04
C GLU A 36 12.08 -0.11 25.85
N THR A 37 12.39 -0.83 26.94
CA THR A 37 13.14 -2.09 26.88
C THR A 37 12.40 -3.11 26.01
N THR A 38 11.11 -3.31 26.29
CA THR A 38 10.23 -4.21 25.51
C THR A 38 10.18 -3.81 24.04
N PHE A 39 10.05 -2.51 23.75
CA PHE A 39 10.00 -2.02 22.38
C PHE A 39 11.31 -2.29 21.62
N ARG A 40 12.46 -2.10 22.27
CA ARG A 40 13.77 -2.37 21.68
C ARG A 40 13.94 -3.86 21.36
N GLU A 41 13.50 -4.76 22.25
CA GLU A 41 13.48 -6.20 21.98
C GLU A 41 12.61 -6.54 20.77
N LEU A 42 11.41 -5.95 20.66
CA LEU A 42 10.53 -6.12 19.50
C LEU A 42 11.18 -5.60 18.22
N VAL A 43 11.91 -4.48 18.26
CA VAL A 43 12.63 -3.96 17.10
C VAL A 43 13.72 -4.94 16.63
N GLU A 44 14.51 -5.52 17.54
CA GLU A 44 15.54 -6.49 17.15
C GLU A 44 14.91 -7.77 16.56
N ASN A 45 13.85 -8.31 17.19
CA ASN A 45 13.10 -9.45 16.64
C ASN A 45 12.57 -9.16 15.23
N ALA A 46 12.05 -7.95 15.01
CA ALA A 46 11.58 -7.54 13.70
C ALA A 46 12.73 -7.44 12.68
N ARG A 47 13.91 -6.93 13.04
CA ARG A 47 15.06 -6.86 12.14
C ARG A 47 15.52 -8.24 11.66
N GLU A 48 15.50 -9.23 12.53
CA GLU A 48 15.91 -10.60 12.21
C GLU A 48 14.85 -11.34 11.37
N THR A 49 13.57 -11.03 11.58
CA THR A 49 12.45 -11.75 10.95
C THR A 49 11.94 -11.10 9.66
N ALA A 50 12.05 -9.77 9.55
CA ALA A 50 11.43 -9.01 8.48
C ALA A 50 11.98 -9.40 7.11
N ASN A 51 11.06 -9.66 6.20
CA ASN A 51 11.34 -9.87 4.80
C ASN A 51 10.29 -9.13 3.98
N PRO A 52 10.41 -7.79 3.86
CA PRO A 52 9.44 -6.99 3.13
C PRO A 52 9.53 -7.30 1.64
N LYS A 53 8.36 -7.37 1.01
CA LYS A 53 8.24 -7.80 -0.39
C LYS A 53 7.26 -6.91 -1.13
N ALA A 54 7.44 -6.79 -2.44
CA ALA A 54 6.47 -6.15 -3.30
C ALA A 54 6.41 -6.87 -4.64
N ILE A 55 5.24 -6.79 -5.27
CA ILE A 55 5.00 -7.21 -6.63
C ILE A 55 4.31 -6.06 -7.35
N TYR A 56 4.77 -5.74 -8.54
CA TYR A 56 4.06 -4.81 -9.42
C TYR A 56 4.14 -5.28 -10.86
N ARG A 57 3.18 -4.83 -11.65
CA ARG A 57 3.10 -5.14 -13.07
C ARG A 57 3.04 -3.86 -13.88
N THR A 58 3.71 -3.79 -15.02
CA THR A 58 3.50 -2.71 -15.98
C THR A 58 2.31 -3.06 -16.87
N CYS A 59 1.24 -2.29 -16.76
CA CYS A 59 0.01 -2.50 -17.52
C CYS A 59 -0.37 -1.25 -18.33
N PHE A 60 -1.16 -1.45 -19.38
CA PHE A 60 -1.65 -0.38 -20.23
C PHE A 60 -3.16 -0.21 -20.07
N VAL A 61 -3.61 1.05 -20.10
CA VAL A 61 -5.02 1.39 -20.04
C VAL A 61 -5.62 1.17 -21.43
N ASP A 62 -6.62 0.32 -21.52
CA ASP A 62 -7.30 0.03 -22.78
C ASP A 62 -8.32 1.12 -23.12
N CYS A 63 -9.15 1.48 -22.14
CA CYS A 63 -10.13 2.54 -22.27
C CYS A 63 -10.56 3.11 -20.93
N VAL A 64 -11.01 4.37 -20.96
CA VAL A 64 -11.59 5.10 -19.82
C VAL A 64 -12.92 5.66 -20.27
N ASN A 65 -14.01 5.22 -19.64
CA ASN A 65 -15.37 5.59 -20.02
C ASN A 65 -16.18 5.91 -18.76
N ASN A 66 -16.82 7.08 -18.71
CA ASN A 66 -17.65 7.50 -17.58
C ASN A 66 -16.97 7.24 -16.22
N ASP A 67 -17.48 6.29 -15.45
CA ASP A 67 -16.99 5.93 -14.12
C ASP A 67 -16.15 4.65 -14.10
N GLU A 68 -15.61 4.26 -15.26
CA GLU A 68 -14.96 2.97 -15.45
C GLU A 68 -13.62 3.07 -16.17
N VAL A 69 -12.72 2.17 -15.83
CA VAL A 69 -11.42 2.00 -16.49
C VAL A 69 -11.20 0.53 -16.81
N THR A 70 -10.81 0.22 -18.03
CA THR A 70 -10.35 -1.12 -18.40
C THR A 70 -8.84 -1.10 -18.56
N ILE A 71 -8.15 -2.03 -17.88
CA ILE A 71 -6.69 -2.16 -17.87
C ILE A 71 -6.36 -3.60 -18.21
N GLU A 72 -5.78 -3.81 -19.38
CA GLU A 72 -5.50 -5.13 -19.95
C GLU A 72 -6.65 -6.14 -19.80
N GLY A 73 -7.87 -5.70 -20.17
CA GLY A 73 -9.10 -6.49 -20.13
C GLY A 73 -9.76 -6.58 -18.76
N VAL A 74 -9.13 -6.10 -17.68
CA VAL A 74 -9.74 -6.06 -16.34
C VAL A 74 -10.44 -4.72 -16.12
N ARG A 75 -11.74 -4.78 -15.82
CA ARG A 75 -12.59 -3.60 -15.63
C ARG A 75 -12.62 -3.16 -14.17
N PHE A 76 -12.44 -1.87 -13.94
CA PHE A 76 -12.56 -1.23 -12.64
C PHE A 76 -13.67 -0.19 -12.63
N GLU A 77 -14.50 -0.21 -11.59
CA GLU A 77 -15.57 0.76 -11.37
C GLU A 77 -15.15 1.77 -10.30
N SER A 78 -14.82 2.99 -10.73
CA SER A 78 -14.52 4.14 -9.88
C SER A 78 -14.46 5.42 -10.70
N ARG A 79 -15.36 6.37 -10.41
CA ARG A 79 -15.37 7.71 -11.00
C ARG A 79 -14.06 8.46 -10.78
N LEU A 80 -13.46 8.31 -9.59
CA LEU A 80 -12.18 8.97 -9.31
C LEU A 80 -11.03 8.33 -10.08
N LEU A 81 -10.98 7.00 -10.16
CA LEU A 81 -9.94 6.32 -10.92
C LEU A 81 -10.05 6.67 -12.41
N SER A 82 -11.25 6.63 -12.98
CA SER A 82 -11.54 7.07 -14.35
C SER A 82 -11.04 8.50 -14.60
N LYS A 83 -11.45 9.44 -13.75
CA LYS A 83 -11.01 10.84 -13.87
C LYS A 83 -9.50 11.02 -13.79
N LYS A 84 -8.81 10.22 -12.97
CA LYS A 84 -7.35 10.29 -12.80
C LYS A 84 -6.60 9.61 -13.95
N LEU A 85 -7.18 8.59 -14.56
CA LEU A 85 -6.55 7.82 -15.63
C LEU A 85 -6.95 8.27 -17.05
N HIS A 86 -7.84 9.25 -17.20
CA HIS A 86 -8.36 9.70 -18.51
C HIS A 86 -7.28 9.99 -19.57
N SER A 87 -6.14 10.55 -19.17
CA SER A 87 -5.00 10.83 -20.06
C SER A 87 -3.75 10.00 -19.72
N VAL A 88 -3.92 8.91 -18.97
CA VAL A 88 -2.83 8.03 -18.53
C VAL A 88 -2.88 6.74 -19.32
N GLY A 89 -1.86 6.49 -20.15
CA GLY A 89 -1.78 5.24 -20.95
C GLY A 89 -1.11 4.07 -20.23
N ARG A 90 -0.28 4.33 -19.22
CA ARG A 90 0.54 3.31 -18.53
C ARG A 90 0.37 3.42 -17.02
N VAL A 91 0.14 2.29 -16.38
CA VAL A 91 -0.09 2.16 -14.95
C VAL A 91 0.72 1.01 -14.35
N PHE A 92 0.84 1.00 -13.03
CA PHE A 92 1.57 0.01 -12.26
C PHE A 92 0.71 -0.53 -11.12
N PRO A 93 -0.18 -1.50 -11.37
CA PRO A 93 -0.84 -2.27 -10.32
C PRO A 93 0.21 -2.94 -9.41
N PHE A 94 0.03 -2.86 -8.10
CA PHE A 94 0.99 -3.36 -7.13
C PHE A 94 0.36 -3.93 -5.86
N VAL A 95 1.12 -4.79 -5.18
CA VAL A 95 0.93 -5.21 -3.79
C VAL A 95 2.28 -5.17 -3.07
N ILE A 96 2.29 -4.70 -1.83
CA ILE A 96 3.47 -4.62 -0.95
C ILE A 96 3.10 -5.18 0.42
N THR A 97 4.06 -5.77 1.12
CA THR A 97 3.90 -6.26 2.49
C THR A 97 5.17 -6.08 3.32
N SER A 98 5.03 -5.93 4.64
CA SER A 98 6.16 -6.01 5.57
C SER A 98 6.69 -7.44 5.75
N GLY A 99 5.92 -8.45 5.35
CA GLY A 99 6.33 -9.86 5.35
C GLY A 99 5.34 -10.77 6.08
N ARG A 100 5.14 -11.98 5.55
CA ARG A 100 4.32 -13.03 6.20
C ARG A 100 4.95 -13.51 7.49
N GLU A 101 6.26 -13.53 7.51
CA GLU A 101 7.12 -13.93 8.61
C GLU A 101 6.85 -13.05 9.86
N LEU A 102 6.66 -11.74 9.68
CA LEU A 102 6.31 -10.83 10.79
C LEU A 102 4.86 -10.98 11.25
N TYR A 103 3.95 -11.31 10.33
CA TYR A 103 2.54 -11.53 10.64
C TYR A 103 2.33 -12.78 11.49
N GLU A 104 3.08 -13.84 11.17
CA GLU A 104 3.03 -15.13 11.86
C GLU A 104 3.96 -15.21 13.08
N PHE A 105 4.71 -14.14 13.37
CA PHE A 105 5.63 -14.10 14.50
C PHE A 105 4.91 -14.47 15.81
N PRO A 106 5.51 -15.36 16.64
CA PRO A 106 4.92 -15.82 17.89
C PRO A 106 4.94 -14.70 18.92
N LEU A 107 3.88 -13.90 18.94
CA LEU A 107 3.67 -12.83 19.91
C LEU A 107 2.59 -13.26 20.91
N ASP A 108 2.79 -12.98 22.20
CA ASP A 108 1.74 -13.12 23.21
C ASP A 108 0.56 -12.22 22.85
N ARG A 109 -0.58 -12.83 22.50
CA ARG A 109 -1.79 -12.13 22.06
C ARG A 109 -2.67 -11.65 23.22
N THR A 110 -2.27 -11.89 24.46
CA THR A 110 -2.94 -11.37 25.66
C THR A 110 -2.36 -10.03 26.12
N ASP A 111 -1.13 -9.72 25.69
CA ASP A 111 -0.46 -8.45 25.97
C ASP A 111 -0.76 -7.42 24.87
N PHE A 112 -1.80 -6.61 25.11
CA PHE A 112 -2.24 -5.58 24.17
C PHE A 112 -1.18 -4.50 23.91
N LEU A 113 -0.32 -4.20 24.88
CA LEU A 113 0.77 -3.24 24.70
C LEU A 113 1.80 -3.80 23.72
N LYS A 114 2.24 -5.05 23.91
CA LYS A 114 3.15 -5.71 22.97
C LYS A 114 2.56 -5.83 21.57
N ILE A 115 1.26 -6.14 21.46
CA ILE A 115 0.57 -6.14 20.15
C ILE A 115 0.66 -4.78 19.48
N PHE A 116 0.34 -3.70 20.21
CA PHE A 116 0.40 -2.34 19.68
C PHE A 116 1.82 -1.93 19.26
N LEU A 117 2.81 -2.23 20.10
CA LEU A 117 4.21 -1.92 19.81
C LEU A 117 4.72 -2.71 18.60
N TRP A 118 4.40 -4.00 18.50
CA TRP A 118 4.74 -4.83 17.34
C TRP A 118 4.08 -4.30 16.06
N ASP A 119 2.78 -4.00 16.12
CA ASP A 119 2.02 -3.47 14.99
C ASP A 119 2.62 -2.14 14.46
N SER A 120 3.10 -1.29 15.37
CA SER A 120 3.79 -0.03 15.05
C SER A 120 5.12 -0.27 14.31
N VAL A 121 5.89 -1.29 14.71
CA VAL A 121 7.13 -1.68 14.01
C VAL A 121 6.82 -2.21 12.61
N LEU A 122 5.81 -3.08 12.47
CA LEU A 122 5.41 -3.63 11.17
C LEU A 122 4.93 -2.53 10.21
N GLU A 123 4.22 -1.53 10.72
CA GLU A 123 3.77 -0.38 9.95
C GLU A 123 4.94 0.48 9.46
N HIS A 124 5.94 0.72 10.31
CA HIS A 124 7.16 1.42 9.92
C HIS A 124 7.91 0.68 8.80
N ILE A 125 8.06 -0.64 8.91
CA ILE A 125 8.70 -1.47 7.88
C ILE A 125 7.91 -1.39 6.56
N LEU A 126 6.58 -1.45 6.63
CA LEU A 126 5.72 -1.29 5.47
C LEU A 126 5.89 0.09 4.81
N HIS A 127 6.02 1.14 5.60
CA HIS A 127 6.26 2.49 5.11
C HIS A 127 7.59 2.60 4.35
N GLU A 128 8.67 2.06 4.90
CA GLU A 128 9.98 2.00 4.22
C GLU A 128 9.89 1.23 2.89
N ALA A 129 9.23 0.07 2.88
CA ALA A 129 9.02 -0.72 1.68
C ALA A 129 8.19 0.04 0.62
N ALA A 130 7.19 0.82 1.04
CA ALA A 130 6.38 1.64 0.15
C ALA A 130 7.21 2.76 -0.50
N GLY A 131 8.07 3.41 0.28
CA GLY A 131 9.01 4.42 -0.21
C GLY A 131 10.02 3.85 -1.22
N PHE A 132 10.54 2.65 -0.93
CA PHE A 132 11.42 1.93 -1.85
C PHE A 132 10.70 1.60 -3.16
N LEU A 133 9.52 0.99 -3.11
CA LEU A 133 8.75 0.63 -4.30
C LEU A 133 8.44 1.85 -5.16
N ARG A 134 8.04 2.97 -4.54
CA ARG A 134 7.78 4.22 -5.25
C ARG A 134 9.02 4.68 -6.02
N SER A 135 10.17 4.67 -5.36
CA SER A 135 11.46 5.06 -5.95
C SER A 135 11.89 4.11 -7.07
N GLU A 136 11.64 2.82 -6.91
CA GLU A 136 11.95 1.78 -7.89
C GLU A 136 11.13 1.95 -9.16
N ILE A 137 9.79 2.07 -9.04
CA ILE A 137 8.90 2.31 -10.18
C ILE A 137 9.28 3.61 -10.88
N SER A 138 9.52 4.70 -10.12
CA SER A 138 9.89 6.00 -10.68
C SER A 138 11.19 5.95 -11.46
N ARG A 139 12.28 5.37 -10.91
CA ARG A 139 13.57 5.24 -11.59
C ARG A 139 13.45 4.41 -12.86
N ASN A 140 12.86 3.22 -12.76
CA ASN A 140 12.86 2.26 -13.87
C ASN A 140 11.97 2.69 -15.04
N ASN A 141 11.04 3.63 -14.80
CA ASN A 141 10.08 4.09 -15.80
C ASN A 141 10.22 5.58 -16.16
N LEU A 142 11.24 6.26 -15.61
CA LEU A 142 11.50 7.70 -15.80
C LEU A 142 10.30 8.58 -15.45
N ILE A 143 9.68 8.29 -14.30
CA ILE A 143 8.50 9.01 -13.81
C ILE A 143 8.91 9.96 -12.68
N GLU A 144 8.81 11.26 -12.94
CA GLU A 144 9.13 12.31 -11.96
C GLU A 144 8.14 12.33 -10.80
N ASN A 145 6.85 12.28 -11.10
CA ASN A 145 5.79 12.29 -10.09
C ASN A 145 4.88 11.07 -10.24
N LEU A 146 5.20 10.02 -9.49
CA LEU A 146 4.36 8.84 -9.35
C LEU A 146 3.36 9.09 -8.22
N VAL A 147 2.07 8.88 -8.46
CA VAL A 147 1.02 8.84 -7.43
C VAL A 147 0.36 7.47 -7.45
N TRP A 148 -0.39 7.12 -6.40
CA TRP A 148 -1.18 5.91 -6.43
C TRP A 148 -2.56 6.10 -5.81
N MET A 149 -3.44 5.18 -6.18
CA MET A 149 -4.75 5.01 -5.59
C MET A 149 -4.87 3.58 -5.07
N SER A 150 -5.68 3.37 -4.03
CA SER A 150 -5.91 2.06 -3.43
C SER A 150 -7.42 1.82 -3.25
N PRO A 151 -7.95 0.63 -3.61
CA PRO A 151 -9.30 0.23 -3.25
C PRO A 151 -9.54 0.37 -1.75
N GLY A 152 -10.75 0.79 -1.36
CA GLY A 152 -11.13 0.98 0.05
C GLY A 152 -10.50 2.20 0.74
N SER A 153 -9.61 2.95 0.08
CA SER A 153 -9.02 4.15 0.66
C SER A 153 -9.87 5.39 0.43
N GLY A 154 -10.18 6.09 1.53
CA GLY A 154 -11.10 7.23 1.53
C GLY A 154 -12.52 6.79 1.84
N ASP A 155 -13.51 7.46 1.26
CA ASP A 155 -14.91 7.07 1.43
C ASP A 155 -15.23 5.88 0.50
N ALA A 156 -16.10 4.95 0.94
CA ALA A 156 -16.39 3.72 0.20
C ALA A 156 -16.91 3.96 -1.24
N GLU A 157 -17.59 5.08 -1.45
CA GLU A 157 -18.13 5.54 -2.74
C GLU A 157 -17.04 5.95 -3.75
N ILE A 158 -15.79 6.19 -3.30
CA ILE A 158 -14.70 6.69 -4.14
C ILE A 158 -14.11 5.57 -4.99
N TRP A 159 -13.68 4.50 -4.33
CA TRP A 159 -13.18 3.29 -4.98
C TRP A 159 -13.38 2.14 -3.99
N ALA A 160 -14.36 1.29 -4.26
CA ALA A 160 -14.83 0.29 -3.32
C ALA A 160 -13.75 -0.77 -3.02
N LEU A 161 -13.71 -1.28 -1.79
CA LEU A 161 -12.79 -2.35 -1.38
C LEU A 161 -12.97 -3.62 -2.23
N GLN A 162 -14.17 -3.84 -2.77
CA GLN A 162 -14.48 -4.98 -3.63
C GLN A 162 -13.56 -5.05 -4.86
N GLN A 163 -13.12 -3.89 -5.37
CA GLN A 163 -12.21 -3.75 -6.50
C GLN A 163 -10.80 -4.31 -6.25
N GLN A 164 -10.52 -4.75 -5.02
CA GLN A 164 -9.32 -5.49 -4.63
C GLN A 164 -9.19 -6.81 -5.40
N LYS A 165 -10.32 -7.48 -5.73
CA LYS A 165 -10.30 -8.75 -6.48
C LYS A 165 -9.78 -8.56 -7.90
N GLU A 166 -10.27 -7.54 -8.58
CA GLU A 166 -9.87 -7.12 -9.92
C GLU A 166 -8.40 -6.72 -9.92
N LEU A 167 -7.97 -5.99 -8.89
CA LEU A 167 -6.57 -5.61 -8.74
C LEU A 167 -5.64 -6.83 -8.59
N PHE A 168 -6.00 -7.80 -7.74
CA PHE A 168 -5.22 -9.02 -7.56
C PHE A 168 -5.21 -9.89 -8.83
N SER A 169 -6.34 -9.98 -9.53
CA SER A 169 -6.46 -10.67 -10.82
C SER A 169 -5.57 -10.04 -11.89
N LEU A 170 -5.54 -8.70 -11.97
CA LEU A 170 -4.72 -7.97 -12.93
C LEU A 170 -3.21 -8.18 -12.70
N ILE A 171 -2.79 -8.29 -11.44
CA ILE A 171 -1.38 -8.51 -11.08
C ILE A 171 -0.98 -9.97 -11.31
N GLY A 172 -1.79 -10.92 -10.83
CA GLY A 172 -1.52 -12.36 -10.87
C GLY A 172 -0.48 -12.82 -9.84
N ASN A 173 -0.55 -14.09 -9.44
CA ASN A 173 0.42 -14.81 -8.60
C ASN A 173 0.90 -14.10 -7.31
N VAL A 174 0.06 -13.24 -6.72
CA VAL A 174 0.46 -12.42 -5.54
C VAL A 174 0.79 -13.29 -4.32
N LYS A 175 -0.01 -14.34 -4.08
CA LYS A 175 0.17 -15.23 -2.93
C LYS A 175 1.46 -16.04 -3.05
N GLU A 176 1.71 -16.60 -4.22
CA GLU A 176 2.85 -17.44 -4.51
C GLU A 176 4.16 -16.63 -4.47
N GLU A 177 4.14 -15.40 -4.98
CA GLU A 177 5.35 -14.59 -5.08
C GLU A 177 5.73 -13.89 -3.78
N ILE A 178 4.76 -13.32 -3.08
CA ILE A 178 5.03 -12.46 -1.92
C ILE A 178 4.26 -12.84 -0.65
N GLY A 179 3.45 -13.91 -0.69
CA GLY A 179 2.73 -14.42 0.49
C GLY A 179 1.51 -13.62 0.90
N VAL A 180 1.03 -12.71 0.05
CA VAL A 180 -0.16 -11.88 0.33
C VAL A 180 -1.39 -12.48 -0.35
N GLU A 181 -2.46 -12.66 0.42
CA GLU A 181 -3.75 -13.16 -0.07
C GLU A 181 -4.91 -12.31 0.45
N LEU A 182 -6.08 -12.45 -0.18
CA LEU A 182 -7.32 -11.82 0.28
C LEU A 182 -8.13 -12.82 1.10
N ASN A 183 -8.64 -12.39 2.26
CA ASN A 183 -9.61 -13.16 3.00
C ASN A 183 -11.04 -12.98 2.42
N GLU A 184 -12.03 -13.65 3.03
CA GLU A 184 -13.44 -13.57 2.59
C GLU A 184 -14.01 -12.15 2.59
N SER A 185 -13.52 -11.30 3.49
CA SER A 185 -13.89 -9.87 3.58
C SER A 185 -13.00 -8.96 2.72
N LEU A 186 -12.15 -9.53 1.86
CA LEU A 186 -11.25 -8.82 0.94
C LEU A 186 -10.15 -8.00 1.63
N LEU A 187 -9.91 -8.27 2.91
CA LEU A 187 -8.75 -7.75 3.61
C LEU A 187 -7.52 -8.60 3.26
N MET A 188 -6.38 -7.93 3.16
CA MET A 188 -5.11 -8.61 2.88
C MET A 188 -4.59 -9.33 4.12
N ILE A 189 -4.02 -10.51 3.91
CA ILE A 189 -3.22 -11.26 4.87
C ILE A 189 -1.85 -11.49 4.25
N PRO A 190 -0.75 -10.98 4.83
CA PRO A 190 -0.64 -10.15 6.04
C PRO A 190 -1.44 -8.85 6.04
N THR A 191 -1.90 -8.44 7.22
CA THR A 191 -2.65 -7.19 7.42
C THR A 191 -1.81 -5.93 7.15
N LYS A 192 -0.51 -6.01 7.40
CA LYS A 192 0.46 -4.94 7.10
C LYS A 192 0.91 -5.06 5.65
N SER A 193 -0.04 -4.80 4.76
CA SER A 193 0.12 -4.81 3.32
C SER A 193 -0.61 -3.63 2.68
N ILE A 194 -0.12 -3.16 1.53
CA ILE A 194 -0.73 -2.11 0.73
C ILE A 194 -0.90 -2.64 -0.69
N SER A 195 -2.02 -2.34 -1.32
CA SER A 195 -2.23 -2.58 -2.75
C SER A 195 -2.75 -1.33 -3.43
N GLY A 196 -2.48 -1.17 -4.71
CA GLY A 196 -3.04 -0.06 -5.46
C GLY A 196 -2.66 -0.07 -6.93
N ILE A 197 -3.03 1.00 -7.61
CA ILE A 197 -2.58 1.31 -8.96
C ILE A 197 -1.76 2.59 -8.87
N ALA A 198 -0.48 2.49 -9.19
CA ALA A 198 0.42 3.64 -9.31
C ALA A 198 0.46 4.14 -10.77
N PHE A 199 0.62 5.45 -10.96
CA PHE A 199 0.65 6.07 -12.27
C PHE A 199 1.32 7.45 -12.23
N GLN A 200 1.79 7.90 -13.39
CA GLN A 200 2.34 9.25 -13.55
C GLN A 200 1.23 10.29 -13.49
N SER A 201 1.46 11.39 -12.78
CA SER A 201 0.52 12.50 -12.69
C SER A 201 1.26 13.84 -12.62
N GLU A 202 0.75 14.87 -13.27
CA GLU A 202 1.25 16.25 -13.11
C GLU A 202 0.86 16.86 -11.76
N LYS A 203 -0.20 16.34 -11.14
CA LYS A 203 -0.73 16.81 -9.86
C LYS A 203 -0.58 15.74 -8.80
N ASP A 204 -0.15 16.13 -7.61
CA ASP A 204 -0.17 15.22 -6.47
C ASP A 204 -1.62 14.79 -6.15
N TYR A 205 -1.76 13.60 -5.59
CA TYR A 205 -3.03 13.07 -5.15
C TYR A 205 -2.83 12.10 -3.99
N ARG A 206 -3.69 12.26 -2.98
CA ARG A 206 -3.87 11.28 -1.90
C ARG A 206 -5.36 11.11 -1.64
N SER A 207 -5.83 9.90 -1.34
CA SER A 207 -7.25 9.65 -1.05
C SER A 207 -7.80 10.49 0.12
N CYS A 208 -6.94 10.97 1.02
CA CYS A 208 -7.30 11.93 2.06
C CYS A 208 -7.94 13.22 1.49
N MET A 209 -7.57 13.64 0.28
CA MET A 209 -8.12 14.84 -0.37
C MET A 209 -9.62 14.73 -0.64
N VAL A 210 -10.17 13.52 -0.73
CA VAL A 210 -11.61 13.29 -1.02
C VAL A 210 -12.34 12.56 0.10
N CYS A 211 -11.64 12.27 1.21
CA CYS A 211 -12.21 11.57 2.36
C CYS A 211 -12.87 12.54 3.34
N ARG A 212 -14.16 12.32 3.65
CA ARG A 212 -14.96 13.17 4.56
C ARG A 212 -14.65 12.93 6.04
N ARG A 213 -13.88 11.90 6.39
CA ARG A 213 -13.51 11.60 7.78
C ARG A 213 -12.67 12.72 8.40
N VAL A 214 -13.25 13.46 9.35
CA VAL A 214 -12.61 14.63 9.98
C VAL A 214 -11.42 14.20 10.85
N ASN A 215 -11.66 13.29 11.82
CA ASN A 215 -10.65 12.86 12.79
C ASN A 215 -10.01 11.53 12.34
N CYS A 216 -9.08 11.63 11.39
CA CYS A 216 -8.29 10.49 10.93
C CYS A 216 -6.81 10.69 11.28
N HIS A 217 -6.27 9.85 12.17
CA HIS A 217 -4.86 9.90 12.57
C HIS A 217 -3.90 9.63 11.40
N TYR A 218 -4.36 8.90 10.38
CA TYR A 218 -3.60 8.60 9.16
C TYR A 218 -3.77 9.63 8.04
N ARG A 219 -4.42 10.78 8.31
CA ARG A 219 -4.64 11.80 7.28
C ARG A 219 -3.31 12.41 6.86
N SER A 220 -2.98 12.25 5.58
CA SER A 220 -1.72 12.76 5.00
C SER A 220 -1.90 13.84 3.93
N ALA A 221 -3.15 14.30 3.70
CA ALA A 221 -3.46 15.48 2.90
C ALA A 221 -4.73 16.20 3.39
N PRO A 222 -4.82 17.54 3.24
CA PRO A 222 -6.03 18.29 3.54
C PRO A 222 -7.18 17.88 2.63
N TYR A 223 -8.41 18.00 3.12
CA TYR A 223 -9.62 17.74 2.34
C TYR A 223 -9.82 18.82 1.27
N ASP A 224 -10.02 18.40 0.03
CA ASP A 224 -10.31 19.25 -1.14
C ASP A 224 -11.78 19.10 -1.53
N ARG A 225 -12.58 20.08 -1.10
CA ARG A 225 -14.01 20.16 -1.42
C ARG A 225 -14.27 20.30 -2.92
N LYS A 226 -13.42 21.00 -3.67
CA LYS A 226 -13.64 21.18 -5.12
C LYS A 226 -13.43 19.86 -5.85
N LEU A 227 -12.37 19.12 -5.49
CA LEU A 227 -12.13 17.80 -6.03
C LEU A 227 -13.27 16.84 -5.67
N ARG A 228 -13.71 16.81 -4.41
CA ARG A 228 -14.82 15.95 -3.99
C ARG A 228 -16.12 16.24 -4.75
N ASN A 229 -16.54 17.50 -4.83
CA ASN A 229 -17.78 17.87 -5.53
C ASN A 229 -17.73 17.51 -7.02
N SER A 230 -16.53 17.41 -7.62
CA SER A 230 -16.39 17.02 -9.01
C SER A 230 -16.57 15.52 -9.27
N LEU A 231 -16.71 14.72 -8.20
CA LEU A 231 -16.98 13.28 -8.21
C LEU A 231 -18.45 12.95 -7.88
N GLU A 232 -19.24 13.96 -7.53
CA GLU A 232 -20.69 13.88 -7.33
C GLU A 232 -21.40 14.21 -8.65
#